data_AF-A0A355UEK3-F1
#
_entry.id   AF-A0A355UEK3-F1
#
_cell.length_a   1.000
_cell.length_b   1.000
_cell.length_c   1.000
_cell.angle_alpha   90.00
_cell.angle_beta   90.00
_cell.angle_gamma   90.00
#
_symmetry.space_group_name_H-M   'P 1'
#
loop_
_entity.id
_entity.type
_entity.pdbx_description
1 polymer ?
#
loop_
_entity_poly.entity_id
_entity_poly.type
_entity_poly.pdbx_seq_one_letter_code
_entity_poly.pdbx_strand_id
1 'polypeptide(L)'
;MKKLFFILLCIFCTQNIIAQKQITLEDIWSKGTFRAKSINEIRSMKNGEDYCVLTPNGIEKYQYKTGKKTDTIMDFTSLDFGNNSKKNMVIDYNFSQDEKKILIAVNPEFIYRYSFYADYYIYEIETKAFYPLNVDGKQRLADFSPDGKKVSWIRDNNLFITDISTAERKVTQLTKDGEFN
;
A
#
# COMPACT_ATOMS: atom_id res chain seq x y z
N MET A 1 59.86 -5.61 -39.76
CA MET A 1 58.46 -5.12 -39.81
C MET A 1 57.48 -6.00 -39.02
N LYS A 2 57.43 -7.33 -39.21
CA LYS A 2 56.49 -8.22 -38.47
C LYS A 2 56.61 -8.17 -36.93
N LYS A 3 57.83 -8.07 -36.38
CA LYS A 3 58.05 -7.95 -34.92
C LYS A 3 57.57 -6.61 -34.34
N LEU A 4 57.68 -5.52 -35.11
CA LEU A 4 57.21 -4.20 -34.70
C LEU A 4 55.67 -4.13 -34.71
N PHE A 5 55.05 -4.78 -35.70
CA PHE A 5 53.59 -4.93 -35.78
C PHE A 5 53.03 -5.76 -34.62
N PHE A 6 53.73 -6.83 -34.22
CA PHE A 6 53.33 -7.67 -33.09
C PHE A 6 53.41 -6.93 -31.75
N ILE A 7 54.42 -6.08 -31.55
CA ILE A 7 54.55 -5.22 -30.37
C ILE A 7 53.44 -4.16 -30.34
N LEU A 8 53.11 -3.56 -31.50
CA LEU A 8 52.03 -2.58 -31.61
C LEU A 8 50.65 -3.21 -31.30
N LEU A 9 50.43 -4.46 -31.74
CA LEU A 9 49.21 -5.22 -31.49
C LEU A 9 49.03 -5.55 -29.99
N CYS A 10 50.11 -5.89 -29.28
CA CYS A 10 50.07 -6.14 -27.83
C CYS A 10 49.74 -4.87 -27.02
N ILE A 11 50.22 -3.69 -27.44
CA ILE A 11 49.92 -2.41 -26.78
C ILE A 11 48.45 -1.99 -27.01
N PHE A 12 47.86 -2.36 -28.15
CA PHE A 12 46.44 -2.11 -28.42
C PHE A 12 45.52 -3.01 -27.57
N CYS A 13 45.97 -4.22 -27.22
CA CYS A 13 45.22 -5.12 -26.33
C CYS A 13 45.19 -4.67 -24.86
N THR A 14 46.11 -3.81 -24.39
CA THR A 14 46.16 -3.39 -22.98
C THR A 14 45.24 -2.21 -22.62
N GLN A 15 44.53 -1.60 -23.59
CA GLN A 15 43.71 -0.40 -23.34
C GLN A 15 42.31 -0.67 -22.73
N ASN A 16 41.95 -1.93 -22.42
CA ASN A 16 40.61 -2.28 -21.93
C ASN A 16 40.57 -2.86 -20.49
N ILE A 17 41.50 -2.48 -19.60
CA ILE A 17 41.59 -3.09 -18.25
C ILE A 17 40.69 -2.39 -17.19
N ILE A 18 40.00 -1.28 -17.50
CA ILE A 18 39.06 -0.66 -16.55
C ILE A 18 37.62 -1.07 -16.90
N ALA A 19 37.30 -2.34 -16.66
CA ALA A 19 35.96 -2.89 -16.90
C ALA A 19 34.97 -2.64 -15.75
N GLN A 20 35.44 -2.25 -14.56
CA GLN A 20 34.60 -2.11 -13.37
C GLN A 20 34.30 -0.65 -13.08
N LYS A 21 33.03 -0.27 -13.19
CA LYS A 21 32.55 1.04 -12.70
C LYS A 21 32.71 1.10 -11.19
N GLN A 22 33.27 2.21 -10.69
CA GLN A 22 33.36 2.46 -9.25
C GLN A 22 31.95 2.63 -8.67
N ILE A 23 31.63 1.87 -7.62
CA ILE A 23 30.37 2.00 -6.88
C ILE A 23 30.45 3.28 -6.04
N THR A 24 29.52 4.21 -6.24
CA THR A 24 29.47 5.45 -5.45
C THR A 24 28.48 5.36 -4.28
N LEU A 25 28.59 6.28 -3.32
CA LEU A 25 27.65 6.37 -2.21
C LEU A 25 26.23 6.64 -2.72
N GLU A 26 26.10 7.42 -3.79
CA GLU A 26 24.82 7.71 -4.44
C GLU A 26 24.20 6.46 -5.06
N ASP A 27 25.00 5.52 -5.60
CA ASP A 27 24.49 4.26 -6.15
C ASP A 27 23.86 3.37 -5.07
N ILE A 28 24.40 3.44 -3.84
CA ILE A 28 23.91 2.69 -2.67
C ILE A 28 22.67 3.37 -2.06
N TRP A 29 22.72 4.68 -1.81
CA TRP A 29 21.75 5.37 -0.95
C TRP A 29 20.72 6.24 -1.67
N SER A 30 21.02 6.74 -2.87
CA SER A 30 20.17 7.75 -3.54
C SER A 30 19.49 7.22 -4.81
N LYS A 31 20.27 6.62 -5.71
CA LYS A 31 19.77 6.13 -7.00
C LYS A 31 19.02 4.80 -6.89
N GLY A 32 19.27 4.04 -5.82
CA GLY A 32 18.73 2.69 -5.67
C GLY A 32 19.23 1.73 -6.74
N THR A 33 20.45 1.94 -7.28
CA THR A 33 21.03 1.18 -8.38
C THR A 33 21.00 -0.34 -8.13
N PHE A 34 21.13 -0.74 -6.87
CA PHE A 34 21.15 -2.14 -6.43
C PHE A 34 19.86 -2.57 -5.71
N ARG A 35 18.79 -1.76 -5.73
CA ARG A 35 17.52 -2.14 -5.11
C ARG A 35 16.88 -3.27 -5.91
N ALA A 36 16.70 -4.42 -5.28
CA ALA A 36 15.95 -5.52 -5.88
C ALA A 36 14.52 -5.08 -6.19
N LYS A 37 14.02 -5.40 -7.39
CA LYS A 37 12.61 -5.22 -7.72
C LYS A 37 11.81 -6.31 -7.01
N SER A 38 10.90 -5.91 -6.15
CA SER A 38 9.91 -6.80 -5.54
C SER A 38 8.57 -6.67 -6.25
N ILE A 39 7.72 -7.67 -6.05
CA ILE A 39 6.30 -7.55 -6.39
C ILE A 39 5.66 -6.76 -5.24
N ASN A 40 4.85 -5.76 -5.57
CA ASN A 40 4.02 -5.10 -4.57
C ASN A 40 3.04 -6.11 -3.97
N GLU A 41 2.52 -5.83 -2.78
CA GLU A 41 1.51 -6.69 -2.18
C GLU A 41 0.33 -6.91 -3.15
N ILE A 42 0.01 -8.18 -3.39
CA ILE A 42 -1.15 -8.61 -4.16
C ILE A 42 -2.17 -9.21 -3.21
N ARG A 43 -3.45 -8.91 -3.41
CA ARG A 43 -4.55 -9.53 -2.66
C ARG A 43 -5.38 -10.39 -3.60
N SER A 44 -5.37 -11.69 -3.41
CA SER A 44 -6.20 -12.62 -4.17
C SER A 44 -7.68 -12.38 -3.90
N MET A 45 -8.49 -12.38 -4.96
CA MET A 45 -9.94 -12.31 -4.82
C MET A 45 -10.54 -13.70 -4.59
N LYS A 46 -11.74 -13.75 -4.02
CA LYS A 46 -12.45 -14.99 -3.70
C LYS A 46 -12.84 -15.83 -4.91
N ASN A 47 -12.91 -15.23 -6.09
CA ASN A 47 -13.15 -15.98 -7.33
C ASN A 47 -11.99 -16.92 -7.71
N GLY A 48 -10.80 -16.72 -7.13
CA GLY A 48 -9.61 -17.52 -7.42
C GLY A 48 -8.96 -17.25 -8.78
N GLU A 49 -9.51 -16.33 -9.58
CA GLU A 49 -9.04 -16.00 -10.92
C GLU A 49 -8.34 -14.64 -11.00
N ASP A 50 -8.70 -13.74 -10.09
CA ASP A 50 -8.23 -12.36 -10.07
C ASP A 50 -7.47 -12.01 -8.78
N TYR A 51 -6.65 -10.96 -8.86
CA TYR A 51 -6.00 -10.33 -7.73
C TYR A 51 -6.02 -8.81 -7.86
N CYS A 52 -5.89 -8.15 -6.72
CA CYS A 52 -5.88 -6.70 -6.60
C CYS A 52 -4.51 -6.19 -6.21
N VAL A 53 -4.13 -5.03 -6.75
CA VAL A 53 -2.88 -4.33 -6.45
C VAL A 53 -3.19 -2.90 -6.05
N LEU A 54 -2.59 -2.46 -4.95
CA LEU A 54 -2.60 -1.06 -4.56
C LEU A 54 -1.63 -0.28 -5.44
N THR A 55 -2.15 0.71 -6.15
CA THR A 55 -1.37 1.63 -6.99
C THR A 55 -1.51 3.06 -6.48
N PRO A 56 -0.64 4.00 -6.90
CA PRO A 56 -0.78 5.40 -6.51
C PRO A 56 -2.10 6.06 -6.92
N ASN A 57 -2.82 5.49 -7.89
CA ASN A 57 -4.06 6.04 -8.43
C ASN A 57 -5.30 5.30 -7.91
N GLY A 58 -5.15 4.14 -7.27
CA GLY A 58 -6.30 3.32 -6.90
C GLY A 58 -5.98 1.85 -6.65
N ILE A 59 -7.04 1.08 -6.41
CA ILE A 59 -6.99 -0.38 -6.30
C ILE A 59 -7.39 -0.96 -7.65
N GLU A 60 -6.44 -1.63 -8.29
CA GLU A 60 -6.61 -2.17 -9.64
C GLU A 60 -6.70 -3.69 -9.61
N LYS A 61 -7.58 -4.26 -10.43
CA LYS A 61 -7.82 -5.70 -10.55
C LYS A 61 -7.13 -6.27 -11.78
N TYR A 62 -6.46 -7.39 -11.60
CA TYR A 62 -5.69 -8.11 -12.61
C TYR A 62 -6.09 -9.57 -12.61
N GLN A 63 -6.01 -10.21 -13.78
CA GLN A 63 -6.29 -11.63 -13.91
C GLN A 63 -5.00 -12.45 -13.80
N TYR A 64 -5.00 -13.54 -13.01
CA TYR A 64 -3.82 -14.41 -12.86
C TYR A 64 -3.37 -15.03 -14.19
N LYS A 65 -4.33 -15.46 -15.03
CA LYS A 65 -4.04 -16.18 -16.27
C LYS A 65 -3.29 -15.34 -17.30
N THR A 66 -3.61 -14.05 -17.39
CA THR A 66 -3.10 -13.16 -18.46
C THR A 66 -2.14 -12.10 -17.93
N GLY A 67 -2.16 -11.81 -16.62
CA GLY A 67 -1.41 -10.71 -16.02
C GLY A 67 -1.88 -9.32 -16.45
N LYS A 68 -3.02 -9.23 -17.15
CA LYS A 68 -3.55 -7.96 -17.66
C LYS A 68 -4.50 -7.34 -16.64
N LYS A 69 -4.50 -6.00 -16.63
CA LYS A 69 -5.48 -5.21 -15.88
C LYS A 69 -6.86 -5.44 -16.47
N THR A 70 -7.78 -5.91 -15.65
CA THR A 70 -9.18 -6.18 -16.02
C THR A 70 -10.08 -5.01 -15.62
N ASP A 71 -9.82 -4.40 -14.46
CA ASP A 71 -10.70 -3.37 -13.89
C ASP A 71 -9.97 -2.44 -12.91
N THR A 72 -10.61 -1.34 -12.54
CA THR A 72 -10.22 -0.48 -11.41
C THR A 72 -11.35 -0.52 -10.38
N ILE A 73 -11.14 -1.23 -9.27
CA ILE A 73 -12.17 -1.42 -8.23
C ILE A 73 -12.43 -0.10 -7.50
N MET A 74 -11.37 0.68 -7.28
CA MET A 74 -11.47 1.95 -6.58
C MET A 74 -10.48 2.94 -7.17
N ASP A 75 -10.97 4.09 -7.59
CA ASP A 75 -10.17 5.17 -8.18
C ASP A 75 -10.01 6.31 -7.17
N PHE A 76 -8.79 6.50 -6.68
CA PHE A 76 -8.48 7.53 -5.68
C PHE A 76 -8.57 8.94 -6.23
N THR A 77 -8.51 9.14 -7.54
CA THR A 77 -8.59 10.49 -8.14
C THR A 77 -9.99 11.07 -8.05
N SER A 78 -11.01 10.21 -7.94
CA SER A 78 -12.42 10.59 -7.85
C SER A 78 -12.92 10.81 -6.42
N LEU A 79 -12.08 10.56 -5.42
CA LEU A 79 -12.48 10.47 -4.03
C LEU A 79 -11.94 11.63 -3.20
N ASP A 80 -12.81 12.17 -2.34
CA ASP A 80 -12.45 13.19 -1.39
C ASP A 80 -12.13 12.56 -0.03
N PHE A 81 -10.85 12.58 0.34
CA PHE A 81 -10.38 12.15 1.66
C PHE A 81 -10.49 13.27 2.71
N GLY A 82 -11.14 14.40 2.41
CA GLY A 82 -11.37 15.50 3.34
C GLY A 82 -10.14 16.34 3.67
N ASN A 83 -8.98 16.00 3.12
CA ASN A 83 -7.72 16.72 3.33
C ASN A 83 -7.24 17.33 2.00
N ASN A 84 -7.76 18.51 1.67
CA ASN A 84 -7.52 19.21 0.40
C ASN A 84 -6.09 19.78 0.25
N SER A 85 -5.21 19.60 1.23
CA SER A 85 -3.90 20.27 1.28
C SER A 85 -2.70 19.34 1.06
N LYS A 86 -2.88 18.02 1.07
CA LYS A 86 -1.79 17.05 0.87
C LYS A 86 -2.25 15.87 0.01
N LYS A 87 -1.34 15.34 -0.81
CA LYS A 87 -1.57 14.07 -1.51
C LYS A 87 -1.75 12.98 -0.45
N ASN A 88 -2.93 12.34 -0.44
CA ASN A 88 -3.25 11.30 0.51
C ASN A 88 -2.39 10.06 0.23
N MET A 89 -1.66 9.62 1.25
CA MET A 89 -0.84 8.42 1.18
C MET A 89 -1.66 7.24 1.68
N VAL A 90 -2.15 6.42 0.74
CA VAL A 90 -2.78 5.14 1.05
C VAL A 90 -1.68 4.11 1.24
N ILE A 91 -1.67 3.41 2.37
CA ILE A 91 -0.66 2.40 2.67
C ILE A 91 -1.19 0.98 2.78
N ASP A 92 -2.47 0.82 3.06
CA ASP A 92 -3.08 -0.49 3.19
C ASP A 92 -4.57 -0.42 2.89
N TYR A 93 -5.14 -1.56 2.51
CA TYR A 93 -6.57 -1.75 2.33
C TYR A 93 -6.95 -3.19 2.65
N ASN A 94 -8.16 -3.43 3.14
CA ASN A 94 -8.70 -4.76 3.34
C ASN A 94 -10.11 -4.88 2.75
N PHE A 95 -10.44 -6.03 2.18
CA PHE A 95 -11.80 -6.33 1.76
C PHE A 95 -12.61 -6.85 2.94
N SER A 96 -13.88 -6.48 2.96
CA SER A 96 -14.89 -7.22 3.73
C SER A 96 -15.00 -8.66 3.23
N GLN A 97 -15.53 -9.55 4.07
CA GLN A 97 -15.61 -10.97 3.77
C GLN A 97 -16.44 -11.27 2.49
N ASP A 98 -17.38 -10.42 2.10
CA ASP A 98 -18.14 -10.59 0.85
C ASP A 98 -17.55 -9.81 -0.34
N GLU A 99 -16.38 -9.19 -0.15
CA GLU A 99 -15.68 -8.32 -1.11
C GLU A 99 -16.53 -7.14 -1.60
N LYS A 100 -17.58 -6.73 -0.88
CA LYS A 100 -18.45 -5.61 -1.30
C LYS A 100 -18.00 -4.25 -0.76
N LYS A 101 -17.23 -4.27 0.31
CA LYS A 101 -16.66 -3.09 0.97
C LYS A 101 -15.16 -3.21 1.09
N ILE A 102 -14.50 -2.06 1.09
CA ILE A 102 -13.06 -1.90 1.29
C ILE A 102 -12.84 -0.97 2.48
N LEU A 103 -11.98 -1.36 3.40
CA LEU A 103 -11.47 -0.54 4.50
C LEU A 103 -10.06 -0.09 4.13
N ILE A 104 -9.75 1.19 4.27
CA ILE A 104 -8.51 1.77 3.70
C ILE A 104 -7.81 2.61 4.76
N ALA A 105 -6.51 2.37 4.92
CA ALA A 105 -5.64 3.14 5.80
C ALA A 105 -4.93 4.26 5.04
N VAL A 106 -5.17 5.49 5.47
CA VAL A 106 -4.68 6.71 4.82
C VAL A 106 -3.86 7.55 5.79
N ASN A 107 -2.82 8.21 5.26
CA ASN A 107 -1.96 9.16 5.99
C ASN A 107 -1.39 8.55 7.28
N PRO A 108 -0.56 7.50 7.19
CA PRO A 108 -0.09 6.80 8.38
C PRO A 108 0.92 7.62 9.18
N GLU A 109 0.86 7.46 10.49
CA GLU A 109 1.91 7.84 11.44
C GLU A 109 2.49 6.56 12.02
N PHE A 110 3.66 6.17 11.51
CA PHE A 110 4.33 4.93 11.91
C PHE A 110 4.88 5.04 13.33
N ILE A 111 4.61 4.01 14.14
CA ILE A 111 5.12 3.85 15.50
C ILE A 111 6.29 2.86 15.49
N TYR A 112 6.07 1.72 14.82
CA TYR A 112 7.02 0.62 14.67
C TYR A 112 6.93 0.04 13.26
N ARG A 113 7.60 -1.11 13.03
CA ARG A 113 7.65 -1.76 11.71
C ARG A 113 6.28 -2.03 11.08
N TYR A 114 5.30 -2.46 11.88
CA TYR A 114 3.96 -2.84 11.41
C TYR A 114 2.84 -2.05 12.09
N SER A 115 3.18 -1.23 13.08
CA SER A 115 2.19 -0.48 13.87
C SER A 115 2.20 0.97 13.44
N PHE A 116 1.01 1.48 13.13
CA PHE A 116 0.80 2.87 12.71
C PHE A 116 -0.58 3.35 13.14
N TYR A 117 -0.72 4.64 13.35
CA TYR A 117 -2.00 5.33 13.34
C TYR A 117 -2.36 5.72 11.91
N ALA A 118 -3.62 5.66 11.52
CA ALA A 118 -4.08 6.10 10.20
C ALA A 118 -5.50 6.65 10.26
N ASP A 119 -5.86 7.46 9.28
CA ASP A 119 -7.25 7.81 9.01
C ASP A 119 -7.87 6.66 8.21
N TYR A 120 -8.89 6.02 8.76
CA TYR A 120 -9.56 4.92 8.07
C TYR A 120 -10.82 5.38 7.36
N TYR A 121 -11.02 4.84 6.15
CA TYR A 121 -12.21 5.08 5.33
C TYR A 121 -12.82 3.77 4.88
N ILE A 122 -14.13 3.78 4.69
CA ILE A 122 -14.88 2.68 4.11
C ILE A 122 -15.35 3.11 2.72
N TYR A 123 -15.13 2.23 1.75
CA TYR A 123 -15.61 2.33 0.39
C TYR A 123 -16.55 1.19 0.08
N GLU A 124 -17.74 1.50 -0.41
CA GLU A 124 -18.70 0.51 -0.90
C GLU A 124 -18.59 0.41 -2.42
N ILE A 125 -18.27 -0.78 -2.94
CA ILE A 125 -17.90 -0.95 -4.34
C ILE A 125 -19.11 -0.75 -5.26
N GLU A 126 -20.27 -1.30 -4.90
CA GLU A 126 -21.48 -1.23 -5.73
C GLU A 126 -22.02 0.21 -5.83
N THR A 127 -22.09 0.92 -4.70
CA THR A 127 -22.69 2.26 -4.61
C THR A 127 -21.66 3.38 -4.83
N LYS A 128 -20.37 3.05 -4.79
CA LYS A 128 -19.24 3.99 -4.75
C LYS A 128 -19.30 4.94 -3.55
N ALA A 129 -20.07 4.62 -2.51
CA ALA A 129 -20.12 5.43 -1.30
C ALA A 129 -18.76 5.40 -0.60
N PHE A 130 -18.27 6.57 -0.21
CA PHE A 130 -16.98 6.73 0.44
C PHE A 130 -17.11 7.62 1.67
N TYR A 131 -16.66 7.13 2.82
CA TYR A 131 -16.83 7.84 4.09
C TYR A 131 -15.77 7.46 5.12
N PRO A 132 -15.42 8.37 6.05
CA PRO A 132 -14.52 8.04 7.14
C PRO A 132 -15.17 7.02 8.09
N LEU A 133 -14.36 6.11 8.64
CA LEU A 133 -14.76 5.15 9.67
C LEU A 133 -15.17 5.88 10.95
N ASN A 134 -14.40 6.90 11.32
CA ASN A 134 -14.69 7.83 12.41
C ASN A 134 -13.94 9.15 12.15
N VAL A 135 -14.52 10.27 12.59
CA VAL A 135 -14.01 11.62 12.33
C VAL A 135 -13.13 12.18 13.45
N ASP A 136 -13.14 11.56 14.64
CA ASP A 136 -12.52 12.09 15.85
C ASP A 136 -11.03 11.71 15.97
N GLY A 137 -10.31 11.74 14.86
CA GLY A 137 -8.86 11.50 14.78
C GLY A 137 -8.46 10.06 14.45
N LYS A 138 -7.16 9.86 14.22
CA LYS A 138 -6.59 8.61 13.69
C LYS A 138 -6.91 7.39 14.55
N GLN A 139 -6.97 6.23 13.91
CA GLN A 139 -7.21 4.94 14.53
C GLN A 139 -6.07 3.96 14.25
N ARG A 140 -6.08 2.80 14.91
CA ARG A 140 -5.16 1.69 14.67
C ARG A 140 -5.93 0.39 14.51
N LEU A 141 -5.30 -0.57 13.84
CA LEU A 141 -5.76 -1.97 13.78
C LEU A 141 -7.26 -2.08 13.46
N ALA A 142 -7.71 -1.33 12.45
CA ALA A 142 -9.10 -1.39 12.04
C ALA A 142 -9.34 -2.61 11.15
N ASP A 143 -10.43 -3.35 11.39
CA ASP A 143 -10.78 -4.53 10.60
C ASP A 143 -12.29 -4.80 10.56
N PHE A 144 -12.77 -5.44 9.50
CA PHE A 144 -14.17 -5.80 9.34
C PHE A 144 -14.56 -6.98 10.23
N SER A 145 -15.80 -6.97 10.71
CA SER A 145 -16.42 -8.19 11.24
C SER A 145 -16.61 -9.21 10.11
N PRO A 146 -16.66 -10.52 10.41
CA PRO A 146 -16.86 -11.57 9.40
C PRO A 146 -18.14 -11.43 8.57
N ASP A 147 -19.18 -10.77 9.12
CA ASP A 147 -20.43 -10.48 8.41
C ASP A 147 -20.43 -9.13 7.66
N GLY A 148 -19.33 -8.37 7.72
CA GLY A 148 -19.17 -7.09 7.03
C GLY A 148 -20.08 -5.96 7.53
N LYS A 149 -20.74 -6.14 8.69
CA LYS A 149 -21.67 -5.15 9.27
C LYS A 149 -21.03 -4.22 10.29
N LYS A 150 -19.86 -4.56 10.81
CA LYS A 150 -19.16 -3.78 11.83
C LYS A 150 -17.69 -3.66 11.48
N VAL A 151 -17.04 -2.64 12.05
CA VAL A 151 -15.59 -2.47 12.00
C VAL A 151 -15.08 -2.29 13.42
N SER A 152 -14.17 -3.14 13.86
CA SER A 152 -13.41 -2.93 15.11
C SER A 152 -12.22 -2.03 14.85
N TRP A 153 -11.83 -1.21 15.80
CA TRP A 153 -10.64 -0.35 15.71
C TRP A 153 -10.17 0.08 17.09
N ILE A 154 -8.93 0.58 17.19
CA ILE A 154 -8.31 0.99 18.45
C ILE A 154 -7.93 2.46 18.42
N ARG A 155 -8.18 3.16 19.53
CA ARG A 155 -7.68 4.52 19.81
C ARG A 155 -7.41 4.67 21.29
N ASP A 156 -6.35 5.40 21.66
CA ASP A 156 -5.96 5.60 23.06
C ASP A 156 -5.90 4.29 23.86
N ASN A 157 -5.36 3.25 23.22
CA ASN A 157 -5.30 1.88 23.74
C ASN A 157 -6.66 1.25 24.16
N ASN A 158 -7.78 1.82 23.73
CA ASN A 158 -9.11 1.29 23.94
C ASN A 158 -9.70 0.71 22.64
N LEU A 159 -10.48 -0.35 22.78
CA LEU A 159 -11.16 -1.03 21.69
C LEU A 159 -12.54 -0.40 21.45
N PHE A 160 -12.84 -0.15 20.17
CA PHE A 160 -14.11 0.38 19.70
C PHE A 160 -14.68 -0.49 18.59
N ILE A 161 -15.99 -0.43 18.43
CA ILE A 161 -16.71 -1.01 17.29
C ILE A 161 -17.63 0.06 16.70
N THR A 162 -17.56 0.24 15.39
CA THR A 162 -18.54 1.00 14.62
C THR A 162 -19.50 0.04 13.92
N ASP A 163 -20.80 0.19 14.13
CA ASP A 163 -21.81 -0.50 13.31
C ASP A 163 -21.96 0.24 11.99
N ILE A 164 -21.65 -0.39 10.87
CA ILE A 164 -21.68 0.23 9.53
C ILE A 164 -22.90 -0.22 8.71
N SER A 165 -23.80 -0.98 9.33
CA SER A 165 -25.05 -1.44 8.70
C SER A 165 -26.15 -0.38 8.72
N THR A 166 -25.99 0.66 9.54
CA THR A 166 -26.93 1.79 9.64
C THR A 166 -26.28 3.09 9.20
N ALA A 167 -27.11 4.04 8.73
CA ALA A 167 -26.64 5.36 8.34
C ALA A 167 -26.05 6.17 9.51
N GLU A 168 -26.50 5.91 10.74
CA GLU A 168 -26.04 6.59 11.96
C GLU A 168 -24.60 6.23 12.35
N ARG A 169 -24.13 5.05 11.90
CA ARG A 169 -22.78 4.54 12.15
C ARG A 169 -22.36 4.60 13.62
N LYS A 170 -23.19 4.06 14.50
CA LYS A 170 -23.01 4.14 15.95
C LYS A 170 -21.67 3.53 16.38
N VAL A 171 -20.89 4.30 17.12
CA VAL A 171 -19.65 3.86 17.76
C VAL A 171 -19.94 3.37 19.17
N THR A 172 -19.38 2.22 19.54
CA THR A 172 -19.44 1.65 20.88
C THR A 172 -18.02 1.38 21.37
N GLN A 173 -17.67 1.96 22.53
CA GLN A 173 -16.41 1.67 23.22
C GLN A 173 -16.58 0.40 24.06
N LEU A 174 -15.66 -0.56 23.91
CA LEU A 174 -15.70 -1.85 24.61
C LEU A 174 -14.79 -1.90 25.84
N THR A 175 -13.65 -1.21 25.80
CA THR A 175 -12.70 -1.15 26.92
C THR A 175 -12.47 0.30 27.33
N LYS A 176 -12.08 0.53 28.60
CA LYS A 176 -11.93 1.89 29.18
C LYS A 176 -10.64 2.08 29.99
N ASP A 177 -9.83 1.04 30.05
CA ASP A 177 -8.61 0.91 30.83
C ASP A 177 -7.34 1.08 29.98
N GLY A 178 -7.48 1.54 28.73
CA GLY A 178 -6.35 1.81 27.86
C GLY A 178 -5.43 2.89 28.43
N GLU A 179 -4.16 2.55 28.63
CA GLU A 179 -3.10 3.45 29.10
C GLU A 179 -1.84 3.29 28.25
N PHE A 180 -1.04 4.36 28.13
CA PHE A 180 0.27 4.31 27.48
C PHE A 180 1.34 3.99 28.53
N ASN A 181 2.18 3.00 28.25
CA ASN A 181 3.27 2.57 29.14
C ASN A 181 4.51 3.46 29.02
#